data_AF-A0A6P4D8A5-F1
#
_entry.id   AF-A0A6P4D8A5-F1
#
_cell.length_a   1.000
_cell.length_b   1.000
_cell.length_c   1.000
_cell.angle_alpha   90.00
_cell.angle_beta   90.00
_cell.angle_gamma   90.00
#
_symmetry.space_group_name_H-M   'P 1'
#
loop_
_entity.id
_entity.type
_entity.pdbx_description
1 polymer ?
#
loop_
_entity_poly.entity_id
_entity_poly.type
_entity_poly.pdbx_seq_one_letter_code
_entity_poly.pdbx_strand_id
1 'polypeptide(L)'
;MASNSLSTNGREVNKIFEGQVHLYKHLFAFFDSLCLKWCVDQSVPNIIHNHGQPMTLHELVSKLQVPTAKISGVHRLMRYLAHIGFFDVVRIQENQEEKEAYALTNSSELLVRGTNHCLSSVVDFVLDPSILTSYHHLGKWIHDDGDQAPFALALGTGIWDFLSKSPTHMTSFNDATASDSQIINLALKDHGVIFEGLESIVDVAGGTGMVAKHISHTFPHLKCIVFDLPQVVENLKGTNNLSYVGGDMFQSIPKAEAVLLKWILHDWGDNDCLKILNKCKDAISNNKKRGKIIIIDIVIDDGKQDHPDITQAKLQMDLTVTTYYNGKERTTQEWKKLFIEANCQHYKISPLTGYMSLIEVYP
;
A
#
# COMPACT_ATOMS: atom_id res chain seq x y z
N MET A 1 4.89 -29.83 -56.61
CA MET A 1 4.11 -28.97 -55.69
C MET A 1 4.24 -29.50 -54.27
N ALA A 2 5.34 -29.20 -53.59
CA ALA A 2 5.52 -29.56 -52.18
C ALA A 2 6.59 -28.66 -51.56
N SER A 3 6.28 -27.37 -51.40
CA SER A 3 7.08 -26.46 -50.56
C SER A 3 6.24 -25.21 -50.28
N ASN A 4 5.37 -25.27 -49.26
CA ASN A 4 4.88 -24.09 -48.54
C ASN A 4 4.04 -24.37 -47.27
N SER A 5 4.00 -25.59 -46.72
CA SER A 5 3.22 -25.89 -45.50
C SER A 5 4.00 -25.84 -44.17
N LEU A 6 5.33 -25.63 -44.21
CA LEU A 6 6.18 -25.67 -43.00
C LEU A 6 6.36 -24.31 -42.30
N SER A 7 5.94 -23.19 -42.90
CA SER A 7 6.17 -21.84 -42.33
C SER A 7 4.98 -21.27 -41.55
N THR A 8 3.75 -21.69 -41.86
CA THR A 8 2.53 -21.26 -41.15
C THR A 8 2.34 -22.03 -39.86
N ASN A 9 2.48 -23.37 -39.89
CA ASN A 9 2.34 -24.22 -38.72
C ASN A 9 3.40 -23.92 -37.64
N GLY A 10 4.65 -23.63 -38.02
CA GLY A 10 5.71 -23.26 -37.07
C GLY A 10 5.47 -21.91 -36.38
N ARG A 11 4.88 -20.93 -37.09
CA ARG A 11 4.51 -19.63 -36.49
C ARG A 11 3.29 -19.75 -35.57
N GLU A 12 2.32 -20.60 -35.90
CA GLU A 12 1.16 -20.86 -35.03
C GLU A 12 1.56 -21.61 -33.76
N VAL A 13 2.45 -22.62 -33.86
CA VAL A 13 2.98 -23.34 -32.69
C VAL A 13 3.77 -22.40 -31.76
N ASN A 14 4.58 -21.49 -32.31
CA ASN A 14 5.30 -20.50 -31.50
C ASN A 14 4.36 -19.54 -30.77
N LYS A 15 3.28 -19.07 -31.43
CA LYS A 15 2.26 -18.23 -30.79
C LYS A 15 1.50 -18.95 -29.67
N ILE A 16 1.16 -20.23 -29.89
CA ILE A 16 0.52 -21.06 -28.86
C ILE A 16 1.43 -21.20 -27.64
N PHE A 17 2.73 -21.42 -27.86
CA PHE A 17 3.69 -21.53 -26.77
C PHE A 17 3.87 -20.22 -26.00
N GLU A 18 3.99 -19.08 -26.68
CA GLU A 18 4.05 -17.75 -26.05
C GLU A 18 2.80 -17.47 -25.20
N GLY A 19 1.62 -17.76 -25.76
CA GLY A 19 0.35 -17.64 -25.04
C GLY A 19 0.27 -18.58 -23.82
N GLN A 20 0.77 -19.81 -23.95
CA GLN A 20 0.81 -20.77 -22.85
C GLN A 20 1.74 -20.30 -21.72
N VAL A 21 2.93 -19.81 -22.04
CA VAL A 21 3.87 -19.27 -21.04
C VAL A 21 3.24 -18.08 -20.31
N HIS A 22 2.62 -17.16 -21.04
CA HIS A 22 1.94 -16.01 -20.45
C HIS A 22 0.79 -16.42 -19.53
N LEU A 23 -0.04 -17.38 -19.95
CA LEU A 23 -1.13 -17.93 -19.14
C LEU A 23 -0.60 -18.57 -17.85
N TYR A 24 0.41 -19.43 -17.95
CA TYR A 24 0.94 -20.17 -16.80
C TYR A 24 1.63 -19.25 -15.80
N LYS A 25 2.30 -18.18 -16.28
CA LYS A 25 2.85 -17.13 -15.41
C LYS A 25 1.76 -16.52 -14.53
N HIS A 26 0.61 -16.18 -15.08
CA HIS A 26 -0.49 -15.56 -14.32
C HIS A 26 -1.30 -16.58 -13.50
N LEU A 27 -1.45 -17.81 -14.01
CA LEU A 27 -2.10 -18.91 -13.27
C LEU A 27 -1.39 -19.18 -11.94
N PHE A 28 -0.06 -19.12 -11.93
CA PHE A 28 0.77 -19.40 -10.75
C PHE A 28 1.27 -18.14 -10.03
N ALA A 29 0.83 -16.95 -10.44
CA ALA A 29 1.28 -15.68 -9.84
C ALA A 29 0.98 -15.58 -8.34
N PHE A 30 -0.02 -16.33 -7.83
CA PHE A 30 -0.28 -16.40 -6.39
C PHE A 30 0.92 -16.92 -5.59
N PHE A 31 1.82 -17.70 -6.20
CA PHE A 31 3.04 -18.15 -5.53
C PHE A 31 4.01 -17.00 -5.23
N ASP A 32 4.01 -15.91 -6.01
CA ASP A 32 4.82 -14.72 -5.71
C ASP A 32 4.45 -14.18 -4.33
N SER A 33 3.16 -13.94 -4.13
CA SER A 33 2.62 -13.44 -2.86
C SER A 33 2.80 -14.45 -1.72
N LEU A 34 2.50 -15.74 -1.94
CA LEU A 34 2.58 -16.73 -0.86
C LEU A 34 4.02 -17.07 -0.46
N CYS A 35 4.98 -17.03 -1.39
CA CYS A 35 6.39 -17.17 -1.05
C CYS A 35 6.90 -15.95 -0.28
N LEU A 36 6.45 -14.75 -0.66
CA LEU A 36 6.74 -13.52 0.10
C LEU A 36 6.17 -13.60 1.52
N LYS A 37 4.91 -14.05 1.68
CA LYS A 37 4.30 -14.29 2.99
C LYS A 37 5.14 -15.25 3.81
N TRP A 38 5.49 -16.42 3.25
CA TRP A 38 6.33 -17.40 3.94
C TRP A 38 7.66 -16.78 4.39
N CYS A 39 8.30 -15.98 3.53
CA CYS A 39 9.56 -15.31 3.83
C CYS A 39 9.45 -14.40 5.05
N VAL A 40 8.38 -13.60 5.13
CA VAL A 40 8.08 -12.71 6.26
C VAL A 40 7.69 -13.51 7.53
N ASP A 41 6.79 -14.48 7.40
CA ASP A 41 6.34 -15.34 8.51
C ASP A 41 7.52 -16.08 9.17
N GLN A 42 8.51 -16.51 8.37
CA GLN A 42 9.72 -17.18 8.84
C GLN A 42 10.85 -16.22 9.26
N SER A 43 10.63 -14.90 9.18
CA SER A 43 11.61 -13.87 9.51
C SER A 43 12.94 -14.00 8.75
N VAL A 44 12.91 -14.55 7.52
CA VAL A 44 14.12 -14.76 6.72
C VAL A 44 14.91 -13.47 6.48
N PRO A 45 14.29 -12.32 6.12
CA PRO A 45 15.02 -11.07 5.94
C PRO A 45 15.75 -10.63 7.21
N ASN A 46 15.09 -10.71 8.38
CA ASN A 46 15.69 -10.40 9.67
C ASN A 46 16.84 -11.34 10.04
N ILE A 47 16.71 -12.63 9.74
CA ILE A 47 17.77 -13.62 10.01
C ILE A 47 19.04 -13.29 9.21
N ILE A 48 18.89 -12.99 7.91
CA ILE A 48 20.01 -12.60 7.04
C ILE A 48 20.57 -11.25 7.47
N HIS A 49 19.71 -10.26 7.75
CA HIS A 49 20.14 -8.94 8.23
C HIS A 49 20.99 -9.04 9.51
N ASN A 50 20.49 -9.77 10.51
CA ASN A 50 21.16 -9.93 11.81
C ASN A 50 22.47 -10.73 11.72
N HIS A 51 22.65 -11.52 10.66
CA HIS A 51 23.91 -12.20 10.40
C HIS A 51 24.99 -11.25 9.88
N GLY A 52 24.59 -10.13 9.25
CA GLY A 52 25.49 -9.06 8.83
C GLY A 52 26.24 -9.30 7.52
N GLN A 53 26.03 -10.44 6.87
CA GLN A 53 26.67 -10.83 5.61
C GLN A 53 25.79 -11.85 4.85
N PRO A 54 26.08 -12.17 3.58
CA PRO A 54 25.33 -13.18 2.84
C PRO A 54 25.35 -14.53 3.57
N MET A 55 24.20 -15.20 3.66
CA MET A 55 24.01 -16.41 4.46
C MET A 55 23.86 -17.64 3.57
N THR A 56 24.64 -18.69 3.84
CA THR A 56 24.49 -19.97 3.13
C THR A 56 23.15 -20.64 3.44
N LEU A 57 22.69 -21.54 2.55
CA LEU A 57 21.50 -22.34 2.82
C LEU A 57 21.62 -23.11 4.15
N HIS A 58 22.81 -23.66 4.45
CA HIS A 58 23.06 -24.43 5.66
C HIS A 58 22.88 -23.60 6.94
N GLU A 59 23.43 -22.39 6.97
CA GLU A 59 23.26 -21.46 8.09
C GLU A 59 21.81 -21.02 8.24
N LEU A 60 21.13 -20.72 7.12
CA LEU A 60 19.74 -20.29 7.14
C LEU A 60 18.82 -21.39 7.70
N VAL A 61 18.94 -22.63 7.21
CA VAL A 61 18.12 -23.74 7.72
C VAL A 61 18.44 -24.08 9.17
N SER A 62 19.69 -23.88 9.61
CA SER A 62 20.09 -24.03 11.01
C SER A 62 19.41 -22.98 11.89
N LYS A 63 19.38 -21.71 11.47
CA LYS A 63 18.68 -20.63 12.18
C LYS A 63 17.16 -20.81 12.21
N LEU A 64 16.58 -21.28 11.10
CA LEU A 64 15.15 -21.60 11.01
C LEU A 64 14.76 -22.86 11.78
N GLN A 65 15.72 -23.70 12.20
CA GLN A 65 15.49 -24.97 12.88
C GLN A 65 14.54 -25.92 12.12
N VAL A 66 14.66 -25.96 10.78
CA VAL A 66 13.78 -26.81 9.97
C VAL A 66 14.21 -28.29 9.99
N PRO A 67 13.27 -29.26 9.95
CA PRO A 67 13.62 -30.67 9.83
C PRO A 67 14.44 -30.94 8.55
N THR A 68 15.40 -31.89 8.63
CA THR A 68 16.26 -32.25 7.49
C THR A 68 15.48 -32.58 6.22
N ALA A 69 14.32 -33.24 6.35
CA ALA A 69 13.44 -33.58 5.24
C ALA A 69 12.84 -32.36 4.50
N LYS A 70 12.91 -31.15 5.08
CA LYS A 70 12.35 -29.91 4.54
C LYS A 70 13.40 -28.96 3.97
N ILE A 71 14.69 -29.24 4.15
CA ILE A 71 15.80 -28.40 3.63
C ILE A 71 15.67 -28.18 2.12
N SER A 72 15.34 -29.23 1.36
CA SER A 72 15.14 -29.13 -0.09
C SER A 72 13.94 -28.24 -0.47
N GLY A 73 12.94 -28.13 0.41
CA GLY A 73 11.81 -27.22 0.25
C GLY A 73 12.23 -25.76 0.47
N VAL A 74 12.97 -25.49 1.55
CA VAL A 74 13.52 -24.14 1.83
C VAL A 74 14.41 -23.68 0.68
N HIS A 75 15.28 -24.56 0.17
CA HIS A 75 16.12 -24.24 -0.98
C HIS A 75 15.31 -23.83 -2.22
N ARG A 76 14.19 -24.52 -2.51
CA ARG A 76 13.33 -24.19 -3.65
C ARG A 76 12.63 -22.84 -3.46
N LEU A 77 12.15 -22.54 -2.26
CA LEU A 77 11.53 -21.25 -1.92
C LEU A 77 12.55 -20.11 -2.04
N MET A 78 13.74 -20.26 -1.46
CA MET A 78 14.80 -19.26 -1.54
C MET A 78 15.27 -19.03 -2.98
N ARG A 79 15.43 -20.09 -3.77
CA ARG A 79 15.77 -19.95 -5.19
C ARG A 79 14.70 -19.20 -5.97
N TYR A 80 13.42 -19.43 -5.66
CA TYR A 80 12.31 -18.71 -6.29
C TYR A 80 12.30 -17.24 -5.88
N LEU A 81 12.39 -16.95 -4.58
CA LEU A 81 12.45 -15.59 -4.03
C LEU A 81 13.66 -14.81 -4.58
N ALA A 82 14.78 -15.47 -4.78
CA ALA A 82 15.95 -14.87 -5.43
C ALA A 82 15.67 -14.55 -6.91
N HIS A 83 15.04 -15.47 -7.64
CA HIS A 83 14.68 -15.25 -9.04
C HIS A 83 13.75 -14.05 -9.25
N ILE A 84 12.79 -13.85 -8.34
CA ILE A 84 11.87 -12.70 -8.39
C ILE A 84 12.42 -11.44 -7.71
N GLY A 85 13.71 -11.44 -7.32
CA GLY A 85 14.45 -10.25 -6.92
C GLY A 85 14.41 -9.87 -5.43
N PHE A 86 13.90 -10.73 -4.55
CA PHE A 86 13.97 -10.50 -3.10
C PHE A 86 15.33 -10.85 -2.51
N PHE A 87 16.12 -11.70 -3.15
CA PHE A 87 17.47 -12.05 -2.66
C PHE A 87 18.44 -12.18 -3.83
N ASP A 88 19.69 -11.81 -3.61
CA ASP A 88 20.77 -12.12 -4.55
C ASP A 88 21.43 -13.43 -4.15
N VAL A 89 21.69 -14.28 -5.15
CA VAL A 89 22.55 -15.46 -4.97
C VAL A 89 23.99 -15.06 -5.27
N VAL A 90 24.82 -15.04 -4.24
CA VAL A 90 26.24 -14.67 -4.33
C VAL A 90 27.13 -15.86 -3.99
N ARG A 91 28.38 -15.80 -4.44
CA ARG A 91 29.39 -16.80 -4.09
C ARG A 91 30.32 -16.24 -3.03
N ILE A 92 30.46 -16.98 -1.94
CA ILE A 92 31.35 -16.65 -0.82
C ILE A 92 32.45 -17.70 -0.69
N GLN A 93 33.61 -17.28 -0.20
CA GLN A 93 34.68 -18.22 0.17
C GLN A 93 34.57 -18.56 1.65
N GLU A 94 34.44 -19.85 1.96
CA GLU A 94 34.43 -20.37 3.31
C GLU A 94 35.32 -21.62 3.36
N ASN A 95 36.34 -21.65 4.23
CA ASN A 95 37.27 -22.78 4.37
C ASN A 95 37.91 -23.25 3.05
N GLN A 96 38.29 -22.32 2.17
CA GLN A 96 38.86 -22.57 0.82
C GLN A 96 37.88 -23.23 -0.17
N GLU A 97 36.59 -23.33 0.17
CA GLU A 97 35.53 -23.76 -0.74
C GLU A 97 34.64 -22.58 -1.13
N GLU A 98 34.22 -22.56 -2.40
CA GLU A 98 33.24 -21.59 -2.90
C GLU A 98 31.83 -22.12 -2.64
N LYS A 99 31.01 -21.33 -1.95
CA LYS A 99 29.62 -21.70 -1.61
C LYS A 99 28.63 -20.63 -2.06
N GLU A 100 27.44 -21.06 -2.44
CA GLU A 100 26.31 -20.15 -2.69
C GLU A 100 25.71 -19.67 -1.38
N ALA A 101 25.43 -18.37 -1.32
CA ALA A 101 24.80 -17.69 -0.20
C ALA A 101 23.76 -16.68 -0.68
N TYR A 102 22.82 -16.33 0.20
CA TYR A 102 21.75 -15.39 -0.06
C TYR A 102 22.04 -14.05 0.59
N ALA A 103 22.01 -12.98 -0.20
CA ALA A 103 22.11 -11.60 0.28
C ALA A 103 20.75 -10.89 0.16
N LEU A 104 20.50 -9.90 1.03
CA LEU A 104 19.35 -9.03 0.90
C LEU A 104 19.48 -8.16 -0.36
N THR A 105 18.35 -7.79 -0.93
CA THR A 105 18.22 -6.76 -1.97
C THR A 105 17.46 -5.58 -1.39
N ASN A 106 17.42 -4.46 -2.11
CA ASN A 106 16.58 -3.32 -1.73
C ASN A 106 15.13 -3.74 -1.43
N SER A 107 14.58 -4.74 -2.14
CA SER A 107 13.22 -5.21 -1.92
C SER A 107 13.04 -5.97 -0.61
N SER A 108 13.98 -6.84 -0.23
CA SER A 108 13.89 -7.58 1.04
C SER A 108 14.36 -6.77 2.24
N GLU A 109 15.15 -5.72 2.05
CA GLU A 109 15.46 -4.74 3.09
C GLU A 109 14.19 -4.04 3.62
N LEU A 110 13.19 -3.82 2.75
CA LEU A 110 11.87 -3.31 3.14
C LEU A 110 11.11 -4.28 4.08
N LEU A 111 11.60 -5.50 4.29
CA LEU A 111 10.95 -6.50 5.13
C LEU A 111 11.68 -6.70 6.47
N VAL A 112 12.79 -6.00 6.69
CA VAL A 112 13.60 -6.14 7.91
C VAL A 112 12.95 -5.34 9.03
N ARG A 113 12.38 -6.04 10.02
CA ARG A 113 11.77 -5.39 11.19
C ARG A 113 12.81 -4.58 11.98
N GLY A 114 12.42 -3.39 12.45
CA GLY A 114 13.26 -2.48 13.23
C GLY A 114 14.01 -1.42 12.41
N THR A 115 13.91 -1.46 11.07
CA THR A 115 14.40 -0.38 10.20
C THR A 115 13.39 0.77 10.11
N ASN A 116 13.85 1.93 9.61
CA ASN A 116 13.01 3.10 9.39
C ASN A 116 12.00 2.95 8.25
N HIS A 117 12.11 1.88 7.45
CA HIS A 117 11.22 1.61 6.31
C HIS A 117 10.94 0.12 6.19
N CYS A 118 9.95 -0.37 6.93
CA CYS A 118 9.63 -1.79 7.02
C CYS A 118 8.15 -2.04 6.73
N LEU A 119 7.85 -2.71 5.62
CA LEU A 119 6.51 -3.03 5.11
C LEU A 119 6.06 -4.46 5.44
N SER A 120 6.72 -5.15 6.38
CA SER A 120 6.34 -6.53 6.73
C SER A 120 4.90 -6.62 7.24
N SER A 121 4.42 -5.62 7.97
CA SER A 121 3.02 -5.57 8.45
C SER A 121 2.01 -5.40 7.31
N VAL A 122 2.39 -4.74 6.21
CA VAL A 122 1.55 -4.69 4.99
C VAL A 122 1.41 -6.09 4.40
N VAL A 123 2.51 -6.83 4.29
CA VAL A 123 2.49 -8.23 3.82
C VAL A 123 1.62 -9.09 4.74
N ASP A 124 1.77 -8.95 6.06
CA ASP A 124 1.01 -9.71 7.05
C ASP A 124 -0.50 -9.45 6.92
N PHE A 125 -0.91 -8.19 6.79
CA PHE A 125 -2.32 -7.81 6.68
C PHE A 125 -2.96 -8.21 5.35
N VAL A 126 -2.34 -7.84 4.22
CA VAL A 126 -2.91 -8.06 2.88
C VAL A 126 -3.00 -9.56 2.55
N LEU A 127 -2.05 -10.35 3.05
CA LEU A 127 -1.99 -11.79 2.82
C LEU A 127 -2.56 -12.62 3.98
N ASP A 128 -3.33 -11.99 4.89
CA ASP A 128 -4.11 -12.71 5.88
C ASP A 128 -5.18 -13.57 5.17
N PRO A 129 -5.35 -14.85 5.52
CA PRO A 129 -6.33 -15.73 4.86
C PRO A 129 -7.78 -15.21 4.91
N SER A 130 -8.16 -14.51 5.98
CA SER A 130 -9.51 -13.95 6.15
C SER A 130 -9.74 -12.82 5.14
N ILE A 131 -8.72 -12.00 4.92
CA ILE A 131 -8.74 -10.92 3.92
C ILE A 131 -8.70 -11.52 2.50
N LEU A 132 -7.80 -12.46 2.23
CA LEU A 132 -7.63 -13.08 0.91
C LEU A 132 -8.88 -13.81 0.41
N THR A 133 -9.72 -14.31 1.31
CA THR A 133 -10.97 -15.00 0.96
C THR A 133 -11.93 -14.12 0.14
N SER A 134 -11.84 -12.80 0.29
CA SER A 134 -12.64 -11.84 -0.48
C SER A 134 -12.41 -11.93 -1.99
N TYR A 135 -11.18 -12.18 -2.45
CA TYR A 135 -10.86 -12.26 -3.88
C TYR A 135 -11.55 -13.45 -4.57
N HIS A 136 -11.88 -14.51 -3.84
CA HIS A 136 -12.65 -15.64 -4.38
C HIS A 136 -14.11 -15.29 -4.70
N HIS A 137 -14.59 -14.11 -4.26
CA HIS A 137 -15.97 -13.67 -4.46
C HIS A 137 -16.13 -12.67 -5.63
N LEU A 138 -15.05 -12.29 -6.33
CA LEU A 138 -15.11 -11.38 -7.48
C LEU A 138 -16.11 -11.84 -8.56
N GLY A 139 -16.15 -13.14 -8.85
CA GLY A 139 -17.10 -13.70 -9.82
C GLY A 139 -18.55 -13.65 -9.37
N LYS A 140 -18.82 -13.71 -8.05
CA LYS A 140 -20.18 -13.54 -7.50
C LYS A 140 -20.58 -12.06 -7.51
N TRP A 141 -19.66 -11.20 -7.09
CA TRP A 141 -19.85 -9.75 -7.00
C TRP A 141 -20.34 -9.12 -8.31
N ILE A 142 -19.76 -9.49 -9.46
CA ILE A 142 -20.16 -8.91 -10.76
C ILE A 142 -21.59 -9.26 -11.21
N HIS A 143 -22.22 -10.23 -10.55
CA HIS A 143 -23.58 -10.69 -10.83
C HIS A 143 -24.54 -10.40 -9.67
N ASP A 144 -24.07 -9.74 -8.61
CA ASP A 144 -24.90 -9.35 -7.49
C ASP A 144 -25.62 -8.03 -7.82
N ASP A 145 -26.94 -7.97 -7.58
CA ASP A 145 -27.73 -6.76 -7.81
C ASP A 145 -27.54 -5.71 -6.68
N GLY A 146 -26.80 -6.06 -5.62
CA GLY A 146 -26.49 -5.19 -4.50
C GLY A 146 -25.23 -4.35 -4.70
N ASP A 147 -25.04 -3.37 -3.82
CA ASP A 147 -23.89 -2.45 -3.84
C ASP A 147 -22.83 -2.85 -2.80
N GLN A 148 -22.73 -4.15 -2.49
CA GLN A 148 -21.80 -4.66 -1.48
C GLN A 148 -20.42 -4.94 -2.10
N ALA A 149 -19.36 -4.61 -1.38
CA ALA A 149 -18.00 -4.98 -1.78
C ALA A 149 -17.80 -6.51 -1.75
N PRO A 150 -16.90 -7.07 -2.59
CA PRO A 150 -16.54 -8.49 -2.52
C PRO A 150 -16.18 -8.96 -1.10
N PHE A 151 -15.51 -8.12 -0.31
CA PHE A 151 -15.22 -8.38 1.09
C PHE A 151 -16.49 -8.61 1.92
N ALA A 152 -17.49 -7.74 1.78
CA ALA A 152 -18.76 -7.85 2.48
C ALA A 152 -19.56 -9.08 2.03
N LEU A 153 -19.51 -9.43 0.74
CA LEU A 153 -20.12 -10.66 0.22
C LEU A 153 -19.46 -11.93 0.79
N ALA A 154 -18.15 -11.89 1.04
CA ALA A 154 -17.38 -13.01 1.56
C ALA A 154 -17.57 -13.21 3.07
N LEU A 155 -17.58 -12.12 3.84
CA LEU A 155 -17.53 -12.14 5.31
C LEU A 155 -18.83 -11.68 5.99
N GLY A 156 -19.83 -11.27 5.22
CA GLY A 156 -21.16 -10.87 5.69
C GLY A 156 -21.24 -9.48 6.33
N THR A 157 -20.15 -8.72 6.33
CA THR A 157 -20.07 -7.38 6.93
C THR A 157 -18.98 -6.56 6.22
N GLY A 158 -19.12 -5.23 6.18
CA GLY A 158 -18.08 -4.36 5.61
C GLY A 158 -16.77 -4.43 6.40
N ILE A 159 -15.65 -4.09 5.74
CA ILE A 159 -14.32 -4.18 6.35
C ILE A 159 -14.17 -3.35 7.62
N TRP A 160 -14.72 -2.13 7.68
CA TRP A 160 -14.66 -1.31 8.90
C TRP A 160 -15.41 -1.94 10.08
N ASP A 161 -16.58 -2.52 9.84
CA ASP A 161 -17.34 -3.26 10.85
C ASP A 161 -16.60 -4.54 11.28
N PHE A 162 -16.00 -5.25 10.33
CA PHE A 162 -15.17 -6.43 10.60
C PHE A 162 -13.98 -6.09 11.50
N LEU A 163 -13.22 -5.04 11.14
CA LEU A 163 -12.07 -4.57 11.91
C LEU A 163 -12.50 -4.13 13.32
N SER A 164 -13.60 -3.38 13.44
CA SER A 164 -14.09 -2.91 14.75
C SER A 164 -14.45 -4.06 15.72
N LYS A 165 -14.87 -5.21 15.19
CA LYS A 165 -15.23 -6.41 15.97
C LYS A 165 -14.04 -7.33 16.25
N SER A 166 -12.88 -7.08 15.63
CA SER A 166 -11.70 -7.93 15.77
C SER A 166 -10.46 -7.12 16.15
N PRO A 167 -10.13 -7.05 17.46
CA PRO A 167 -8.94 -6.34 17.94
C PRO A 167 -7.64 -6.76 17.26
N THR A 168 -7.50 -8.05 16.93
CA THR A 168 -6.33 -8.60 16.23
C THR A 168 -6.21 -8.04 14.81
N HIS A 169 -7.29 -8.06 14.01
CA HIS A 169 -7.26 -7.51 12.65
C HIS A 169 -7.14 -5.99 12.66
N MET A 170 -7.80 -5.29 13.61
CA MET A 170 -7.63 -3.85 13.78
C MET A 170 -6.17 -3.50 14.09
N THR A 171 -5.51 -4.26 14.96
CA THR A 171 -4.08 -4.07 15.26
C THR A 171 -3.24 -4.29 14.01
N SER A 172 -3.48 -5.38 13.27
CA SER A 172 -2.76 -5.67 12.02
C SER A 172 -2.96 -4.59 10.95
N PHE A 173 -4.17 -4.06 10.80
CA PHE A 173 -4.47 -2.96 9.89
C PHE A 173 -3.76 -1.67 10.31
N ASN A 174 -3.79 -1.34 11.60
CA ASN A 174 -3.10 -0.18 12.15
C ASN A 174 -1.58 -0.28 11.97
N ASP A 175 -0.99 -1.46 12.16
CA ASP A 175 0.44 -1.69 11.94
C ASP A 175 0.82 -1.60 10.45
N ALA A 176 -0.05 -2.09 9.55
CA ALA A 176 0.15 -1.97 8.11
C ALA A 176 0.10 -0.50 7.66
N THR A 177 -0.95 0.23 8.03
CA THR A 177 -1.11 1.65 7.67
C THR A 177 -0.04 2.53 8.31
N ALA A 178 0.39 2.24 9.54
CA ALA A 178 1.48 2.93 10.23
C ALA A 178 2.83 2.74 9.51
N SER A 179 3.11 1.53 9.04
CA SER A 179 4.35 1.23 8.31
C SER A 179 4.43 1.94 6.97
N ASP A 180 3.36 1.89 6.18
CA ASP A 180 3.27 2.60 4.89
C ASP A 180 3.34 4.13 5.08
N SER A 181 2.84 4.64 6.21
CA SER A 181 2.86 6.07 6.53
C SER A 181 4.25 6.69 6.62
N GLN A 182 5.33 5.90 6.70
CA GLN A 182 6.71 6.41 6.58
C GLN A 182 6.97 7.10 5.22
N ILE A 183 6.14 6.83 4.20
CA ILE A 183 6.11 7.55 2.92
C ILE A 183 5.96 9.07 3.09
N ILE A 184 5.32 9.53 4.18
CA ILE A 184 5.17 10.96 4.45
C ILE A 184 6.52 11.67 4.58
N ASN A 185 7.57 10.97 5.01
CA ASN A 185 8.91 11.55 5.11
C ASN A 185 9.44 12.00 3.74
N LEU A 186 9.05 11.31 2.67
CA LEU A 186 9.38 11.72 1.30
C LEU A 186 8.55 12.94 0.89
N ALA A 187 7.27 13.00 1.25
CA ALA A 187 6.44 14.18 0.98
C ALA A 187 6.98 15.41 1.69
N LEU A 188 7.40 15.26 2.94
CA LEU A 188 8.03 16.32 3.74
C LEU A 188 9.35 16.78 3.15
N LYS A 189 10.16 15.84 2.62
CA LYS A 189 11.46 16.15 2.03
C LYS A 189 11.34 16.83 0.66
N ASP A 190 10.53 16.28 -0.24
CA ASP A 190 10.50 16.68 -1.65
C ASP A 190 9.43 17.74 -1.94
N HIS A 191 8.40 17.80 -1.09
CA HIS A 191 7.26 18.73 -1.21
C HIS A 191 7.05 19.57 0.05
N GLY A 192 8.05 19.71 0.93
CA GLY A 192 7.94 20.43 2.22
C GLY A 192 7.32 21.83 2.13
N VAL A 193 7.53 22.51 1.01
CA VAL A 193 6.96 23.83 0.69
C VAL A 193 5.42 23.87 0.82
N ILE A 194 4.72 22.74 0.62
CA ILE A 194 3.25 22.72 0.75
C ILE A 194 2.77 22.94 2.19
N PHE A 195 3.64 22.64 3.18
CA PHE A 195 3.40 22.80 4.61
C PHE A 195 3.94 24.12 5.16
N GLU A 196 4.80 24.81 4.42
CA GLU A 196 5.41 26.06 4.87
C GLU A 196 4.37 27.16 5.07
N GLY A 197 4.48 27.85 6.20
CA GLY A 197 3.57 28.94 6.55
C GLY A 197 2.18 28.52 7.00
N LEU A 198 1.90 27.21 7.13
CA LEU A 198 0.71 26.72 7.80
C LEU A 198 0.85 26.85 9.33
N GLU A 199 -0.22 27.28 9.99
CA GLU A 199 -0.33 27.33 11.45
C GLU A 199 -1.06 26.12 12.02
N SER A 200 -1.95 25.49 11.22
CA SER A 200 -2.68 24.29 11.63
C SER A 200 -3.02 23.37 10.46
N ILE A 201 -2.96 22.05 10.71
CA ILE A 201 -3.35 21.00 9.79
C ILE A 201 -4.19 19.95 10.53
N VAL A 202 -5.25 19.45 9.87
CA VAL A 202 -6.00 18.28 10.34
C VAL A 202 -5.75 17.09 9.43
N ASP A 203 -5.30 15.98 10.01
CA ASP A 203 -5.08 14.69 9.39
C ASP A 203 -6.35 13.84 9.58
N VAL A 204 -7.18 13.76 8.54
CA VAL A 204 -8.51 13.16 8.57
C VAL A 204 -8.41 11.67 8.33
N ALA A 205 -9.05 10.89 9.20
CA ALA A 205 -8.84 9.45 9.35
C ALA A 205 -7.33 9.12 9.52
N GLY A 206 -6.64 9.94 10.33
CA GLY A 206 -5.19 9.83 10.55
C GLY A 206 -4.76 8.66 11.45
N GLY A 207 -5.70 7.80 11.87
CA GLY A 207 -5.45 6.61 12.67
C GLY A 207 -4.77 6.92 14.00
N THR A 208 -3.66 6.22 14.26
CA THR A 208 -2.84 6.43 15.47
C THR A 208 -1.91 7.66 15.39
N GLY A 209 -2.04 8.45 14.32
CA GLY A 209 -1.38 9.74 14.13
C GLY A 209 0.06 9.64 13.62
N MET A 210 0.44 8.56 12.93
CA MET A 210 1.81 8.39 12.43
C MET A 210 2.22 9.51 11.47
N VAL A 211 1.34 9.89 10.56
CA VAL A 211 1.56 10.98 9.60
C VAL A 211 1.70 12.32 10.34
N ALA A 212 0.70 12.69 11.15
CA ALA A 212 0.73 13.89 11.97
C ALA A 212 1.94 13.98 12.91
N LYS A 213 2.42 12.85 13.46
CA LYS A 213 3.67 12.79 14.24
C LYS A 213 4.85 13.23 13.38
N HIS A 214 5.07 12.66 12.19
CA HIS A 214 6.19 13.08 11.34
C HIS A 214 6.12 14.55 10.92
N ILE A 215 4.91 15.03 10.59
CA ILE A 215 4.68 16.44 10.27
C ILE A 215 5.02 17.34 11.45
N SER A 216 4.51 17.04 12.66
CA SER A 216 4.76 17.84 13.87
C SER A 216 6.22 17.83 14.34
N HIS A 217 6.98 16.76 14.08
CA HIS A 217 8.42 16.73 14.33
C HIS A 217 9.21 17.57 13.31
N THR A 218 8.78 17.57 12.05
CA THR A 218 9.44 18.34 10.97
C THR A 218 9.12 19.83 11.05
N PHE A 219 7.89 20.17 11.45
CA PHE A 219 7.40 21.53 11.62
C PHE A 219 6.92 21.75 13.06
N PRO A 220 7.82 22.01 14.04
CA PRO A 220 7.45 22.14 15.46
C PRO A 220 6.45 23.26 15.77
N HIS A 221 6.29 24.23 14.88
CA HIS A 221 5.34 25.34 15.01
C HIS A 221 3.93 24.98 14.50
N LEU A 222 3.80 23.94 13.67
CA LEU A 222 2.55 23.54 13.05
C LEU A 222 1.69 22.74 14.03
N LYS A 223 0.48 23.21 14.30
CA LYS A 223 -0.50 22.47 15.11
C LYS A 223 -1.12 21.36 14.27
N CYS A 224 -0.90 20.12 14.66
CA CYS A 224 -1.44 18.94 14.00
C CYS A 224 -2.62 18.39 14.80
N ILE A 225 -3.74 18.17 14.13
CA ILE A 225 -4.92 17.51 14.69
C ILE A 225 -5.07 16.16 13.99
N VAL A 226 -4.94 15.06 14.72
CA VAL A 226 -5.34 13.75 14.22
C VAL A 226 -6.83 13.61 14.48
N PHE A 227 -7.60 13.45 13.41
CA PHE A 227 -9.04 13.32 13.47
C PHE A 227 -9.45 11.94 12.96
N ASP A 228 -10.13 11.15 13.78
CA ASP A 228 -10.57 9.80 13.42
C ASP A 228 -11.83 9.42 14.23
N LEU A 229 -12.37 8.22 14.02
CA LEU A 229 -13.48 7.70 14.81
C LEU A 229 -13.11 7.65 16.30
N PRO A 230 -14.08 7.90 17.21
CA PRO A 230 -13.80 7.97 18.65
C PRO A 230 -13.03 6.75 19.20
N GLN A 231 -13.41 5.54 18.80
CA GLN A 231 -12.77 4.30 19.24
C GLN A 231 -11.32 4.13 18.78
N VAL A 232 -10.90 4.85 17.73
CA VAL A 232 -9.51 4.79 17.22
C VAL A 232 -8.59 5.67 18.06
N VAL A 233 -9.10 6.82 18.54
CA VAL A 233 -8.27 7.86 19.18
C VAL A 233 -8.50 8.01 20.69
N GLU A 234 -9.51 7.35 21.27
CA GLU A 234 -9.92 7.53 22.68
C GLU A 234 -8.80 7.40 23.72
N ASN A 235 -7.82 6.54 23.48
CA ASN A 235 -6.72 6.28 24.42
C ASN A 235 -5.41 7.00 24.05
N LEU A 236 -5.43 7.81 22.99
CA LEU A 236 -4.23 8.49 22.49
C LEU A 236 -4.07 9.86 23.15
N LYS A 237 -2.84 10.15 23.56
CA LYS A 237 -2.48 11.44 24.17
C LYS A 237 -1.61 12.23 23.22
N GLY A 238 -1.99 13.49 23.04
CA GLY A 238 -1.24 14.46 22.24
C GLY A 238 0.06 14.94 22.91
N THR A 239 0.75 15.82 22.20
CA THR A 239 1.91 16.59 22.67
C THR A 239 1.62 18.09 22.49
N ASN A 240 2.60 18.96 22.72
CA ASN A 240 2.38 20.42 22.66
C ASN A 240 1.77 20.92 21.34
N ASN A 241 2.12 20.32 20.20
CA ASN A 241 1.65 20.69 18.86
C ASN A 241 0.89 19.55 18.14
N LEU A 242 0.57 18.46 18.83
CA LEU A 242 -0.20 17.33 18.29
C LEU A 242 -1.40 17.05 19.19
N SER A 243 -2.59 16.97 18.64
CA SER A 243 -3.82 16.64 19.37
C SER A 243 -4.61 15.55 18.66
N TYR A 244 -5.48 14.87 19.40
CA TYR A 244 -6.35 13.83 18.88
C TYR A 244 -7.80 14.23 19.11
N VAL A 245 -8.65 14.09 18.09
CA VAL A 245 -10.06 14.43 18.14
C VAL A 245 -10.88 13.29 17.55
N GLY A 246 -11.81 12.75 18.34
CA GLY A 246 -12.75 11.73 17.90
C GLY A 246 -13.97 12.34 17.21
N GLY A 247 -14.39 11.80 16.07
CA GLY A 247 -15.62 12.19 15.39
C GLY A 247 -15.84 11.47 14.06
N ASP A 248 -16.80 11.98 13.28
CA ASP A 248 -17.19 11.42 11.99
C ASP A 248 -16.94 12.47 10.89
N MET A 249 -16.08 12.13 9.92
CA MET A 249 -15.72 13.01 8.80
C MET A 249 -16.89 13.33 7.87
N PHE A 250 -17.95 12.50 7.85
CA PHE A 250 -19.18 12.79 7.10
C PHE A 250 -20.05 13.84 7.80
N GLN A 251 -19.82 14.09 9.08
CA GLN A 251 -20.59 15.06 9.87
C GLN A 251 -19.85 16.39 10.00
N SER A 252 -18.64 16.38 10.54
CA SER A 252 -17.83 17.58 10.75
C SER A 252 -16.36 17.24 10.90
N ILE A 253 -15.48 18.06 10.31
CA ILE A 253 -14.03 17.96 10.45
C ILE A 253 -13.53 19.19 11.27
N PRO A 254 -12.60 19.01 12.21
CA PRO A 254 -12.01 20.12 12.98
C PRO A 254 -11.44 21.22 12.09
N LYS A 255 -11.58 22.47 12.53
CA LYS A 255 -11.09 23.64 11.78
C LYS A 255 -9.57 23.67 11.73
N ALA A 256 -8.99 23.88 10.55
CA ALA A 256 -7.56 24.02 10.32
C ALA A 256 -7.27 24.92 9.09
N GLU A 257 -6.00 25.25 8.82
CA GLU A 257 -5.60 25.94 7.58
C GLU A 257 -5.42 24.96 6.42
N ALA A 258 -5.08 23.70 6.71
CA ALA A 258 -5.04 22.61 5.75
C ALA A 258 -5.73 21.35 6.26
N VAL A 259 -6.28 20.57 5.33
CA VAL A 259 -6.82 19.24 5.58
C VAL A 259 -5.96 18.23 4.83
N LEU A 260 -5.54 17.15 5.48
CA LEU A 260 -4.79 16.05 4.89
C LEU A 260 -5.70 14.81 4.81
N LEU A 261 -5.71 14.19 3.62
CA LEU A 261 -6.40 12.94 3.32
C LEU A 261 -5.39 11.97 2.69
N LYS A 262 -4.79 11.09 3.47
CA LYS A 262 -3.89 10.04 2.97
C LYS A 262 -4.64 8.71 2.92
N TRP A 263 -4.72 8.05 1.77
CA TRP A 263 -5.40 6.75 1.63
C TRP A 263 -6.85 6.79 2.12
N ILE A 264 -7.54 7.90 1.84
CA ILE A 264 -8.92 8.08 2.33
C ILE A 264 -9.88 7.99 1.16
N LEU A 265 -9.71 8.84 0.14
CA LEU A 265 -10.73 8.99 -0.89
C LEU A 265 -10.79 7.77 -1.83
N HIS A 266 -9.74 6.96 -1.89
CA HIS A 266 -9.74 5.73 -2.67
C HIS A 266 -10.65 4.63 -2.09
N ASP A 267 -11.02 4.70 -0.82
CA ASP A 267 -11.94 3.74 -0.17
C ASP A 267 -13.41 4.02 -0.53
N TRP A 268 -13.70 5.18 -1.13
CA TRP A 268 -15.07 5.66 -1.30
C TRP A 268 -15.43 5.88 -2.77
N GLY A 269 -16.70 5.62 -3.09
CA GLY A 269 -17.31 6.05 -4.34
C GLY A 269 -17.42 7.57 -4.43
N ASP A 270 -17.62 8.09 -5.66
CA ASP A 270 -17.58 9.53 -5.93
C ASP A 270 -18.57 10.35 -5.10
N ASN A 271 -19.79 9.84 -4.87
CA ASN A 271 -20.80 10.52 -4.06
C ASN A 271 -20.34 10.76 -2.62
N ASP A 272 -19.65 9.80 -2.02
CA ASP A 272 -19.14 9.92 -0.66
C ASP A 272 -17.88 10.76 -0.61
N CYS A 273 -17.00 10.66 -1.61
CA CYS A 273 -15.89 11.59 -1.77
C CYS A 273 -16.36 13.05 -1.87
N LEU A 274 -17.45 13.34 -2.59
CA LEU A 274 -18.03 14.69 -2.65
C LEU A 274 -18.49 15.18 -1.27
N LYS A 275 -19.11 14.31 -0.45
CA LYS A 275 -19.50 14.66 0.93
C LYS A 275 -18.26 14.97 1.77
N ILE A 276 -17.23 14.12 1.71
CA ILE A 276 -15.97 14.30 2.45
C ILE A 276 -15.29 15.60 2.03
N LEU A 277 -15.13 15.85 0.72
CA LEU A 277 -14.51 17.08 0.20
C LEU A 277 -15.27 18.33 0.62
N ASN A 278 -16.61 18.30 0.63
CA ASN A 278 -17.40 19.41 1.15
C ASN A 278 -17.13 19.67 2.64
N LYS A 279 -17.02 18.63 3.47
CA LYS A 279 -16.63 18.77 4.89
C LYS A 279 -15.21 19.27 5.06
N CYS A 280 -14.29 18.90 4.17
CA CYS A 280 -12.92 19.41 4.17
C CYS A 280 -12.88 20.91 3.84
N LYS A 281 -13.65 21.36 2.84
CA LYS A 281 -13.78 22.79 2.53
C LYS A 281 -14.40 23.56 3.70
N ASP A 282 -15.43 23.00 4.33
CA ASP A 282 -16.02 23.60 5.53
C ASP A 282 -14.98 23.70 6.65
N ALA A 283 -14.08 22.74 6.80
CA ALA A 283 -13.04 22.75 7.83
C ALA A 283 -11.96 23.82 7.64
N ILE A 284 -11.71 24.25 6.40
CA ILE A 284 -10.69 25.24 6.09
C ILE A 284 -11.10 26.61 6.66
N SER A 285 -10.27 27.18 7.53
CA SER A 285 -10.54 28.44 8.22
C SER A 285 -10.32 29.65 7.30
N ASN A 286 -11.32 30.53 7.17
CA ASN A 286 -11.31 31.69 6.26
C ASN A 286 -10.34 32.83 6.64
N ASN A 287 -9.48 32.64 7.63
CA ASN A 287 -8.62 33.70 8.16
C ASN A 287 -7.32 33.83 7.33
N LYS A 288 -7.41 34.59 6.24
CA LYS A 288 -6.33 35.35 5.56
C LYS A 288 -5.35 34.61 4.64
N LYS A 289 -5.25 33.27 4.63
CA LYS A 289 -4.47 32.51 3.62
C LYS A 289 -5.39 31.59 2.82
N ARG A 290 -5.05 31.31 1.56
CA ARG A 290 -5.75 30.29 0.75
C ARG A 290 -5.47 28.92 1.37
N GLY A 291 -6.35 28.46 2.26
CA GLY A 291 -6.28 27.11 2.80
C GLY A 291 -6.40 26.07 1.70
N LYS A 292 -5.99 24.84 2.00
CA LYS A 292 -5.87 23.78 0.99
C LYS A 292 -6.26 22.43 1.55
N ILE A 293 -6.72 21.55 0.67
CA ILE A 293 -6.86 20.13 0.94
C ILE A 293 -5.66 19.45 0.28
N ILE A 294 -4.93 18.63 1.03
CA ILE A 294 -3.80 17.84 0.58
C ILE A 294 -4.28 16.40 0.54
N ILE A 295 -4.22 15.77 -0.62
CA ILE A 295 -4.59 14.37 -0.82
C ILE A 295 -3.33 13.60 -1.19
N ILE A 296 -3.13 12.44 -0.56
CA ILE A 296 -2.08 11.50 -0.90
C ILE A 296 -2.75 10.17 -1.24
N ASP A 297 -2.96 9.96 -2.55
CA ASP A 297 -3.63 8.79 -3.14
C ASP A 297 -2.98 8.46 -4.50
N ILE A 298 -3.38 7.36 -5.13
CA ILE A 298 -2.91 7.00 -6.46
C ILE A 298 -3.61 7.87 -7.52
N VAL A 299 -2.83 8.23 -8.55
CA VAL A 299 -3.36 8.77 -9.80
C VAL A 299 -2.97 7.80 -10.90
N ILE A 300 -3.98 7.18 -11.51
CA ILE A 300 -3.81 6.37 -12.72
C ILE A 300 -3.69 7.32 -13.91
N ASP A 301 -2.76 7.02 -14.82
CA ASP A 301 -2.59 7.77 -16.08
C ASP A 301 -2.47 9.29 -15.83
N ASP A 302 -1.36 9.69 -15.19
CA ASP A 302 -1.03 11.10 -14.91
C ASP A 302 -0.54 11.86 -16.16
N GLY A 303 -0.71 11.26 -17.36
CA GLY A 303 -0.21 11.76 -18.63
C GLY A 303 1.28 11.49 -18.85
N LYS A 304 1.96 10.78 -17.92
CA LYS A 304 3.31 10.27 -18.12
C LYS A 304 3.26 8.77 -18.36
N GLN A 305 4.20 8.29 -19.17
CA GLN A 305 4.36 6.86 -19.39
C GLN A 305 5.15 6.28 -18.20
N ASP A 306 4.40 5.77 -17.21
CA ASP A 306 4.97 5.04 -16.08
C ASP A 306 5.69 3.77 -16.55
N HIS A 307 6.63 3.29 -15.72
CA HIS A 307 7.20 1.96 -15.90
C HIS A 307 6.06 0.91 -15.84
N PRO A 308 6.05 -0.13 -16.71
CA PRO A 308 4.97 -1.11 -16.74
C PRO A 308 4.63 -1.73 -15.37
N ASP A 309 5.64 -2.00 -14.54
CA ASP A 309 5.43 -2.54 -13.20
C ASP A 309 4.72 -1.55 -12.25
N ILE A 310 4.96 -0.24 -12.40
CA ILE A 310 4.26 0.80 -11.63
C ILE A 310 2.79 0.83 -12.05
N THR A 311 2.52 0.82 -13.36
CA THR A 311 1.14 0.75 -13.88
C THR A 311 0.44 -0.50 -13.38
N GLN A 312 1.11 -1.66 -13.41
CA GLN A 312 0.55 -2.90 -12.89
C GLN A 312 0.25 -2.80 -11.39
N ALA A 313 1.14 -2.24 -10.58
CA ALA A 313 0.91 -2.04 -9.15
C ALA A 313 -0.28 -1.10 -8.87
N LYS A 314 -0.42 0.00 -9.63
CA LYS A 314 -1.58 0.90 -9.54
C LYS A 314 -2.90 0.18 -9.84
N LEU A 315 -2.94 -0.63 -10.89
CA LEU A 315 -4.13 -1.41 -11.26
C LEU A 315 -4.44 -2.53 -10.27
N GLN A 316 -3.42 -3.16 -9.67
CA GLN A 316 -3.60 -4.14 -8.61
C GLN A 316 -4.15 -3.49 -7.33
N MET A 317 -3.72 -2.25 -7.03
CA MET A 317 -4.30 -1.48 -5.93
C MET A 317 -5.76 -1.12 -6.22
N ASP A 318 -6.10 -0.70 -7.44
CA ASP A 318 -7.48 -0.42 -7.86
C ASP A 318 -8.43 -1.61 -7.63
N LEU A 319 -7.99 -2.81 -8.03
CA LEU A 319 -8.72 -4.04 -7.75
C LEU A 319 -8.79 -4.36 -6.26
N THR A 320 -7.77 -4.01 -5.49
CA THR A 320 -7.74 -4.22 -4.03
C THR A 320 -8.75 -3.33 -3.32
N VAL A 321 -8.78 -2.02 -3.62
CA VAL A 321 -9.73 -1.08 -3.01
C VAL A 321 -11.17 -1.35 -3.46
N THR A 322 -11.35 -1.80 -4.71
CA THR A 322 -12.65 -2.30 -5.19
C THR A 322 -13.09 -3.50 -4.36
N THR A 323 -12.19 -4.46 -4.13
CA THR A 323 -12.47 -5.69 -3.38
C THR A 323 -12.84 -5.42 -1.93
N TYR A 324 -12.15 -4.49 -1.28
CA TYR A 324 -12.31 -4.23 0.15
C TYR A 324 -13.46 -3.28 0.45
N TYR A 325 -13.64 -2.24 -0.37
CA TYR A 325 -14.47 -1.08 -0.03
C TYR A 325 -15.55 -0.74 -1.06
N ASN A 326 -15.56 -1.36 -2.25
CA ASN A 326 -16.19 -0.76 -3.45
C ASN A 326 -15.63 0.65 -3.75
N GLY A 327 -14.37 0.86 -3.37
CA GLY A 327 -13.60 2.05 -3.67
C GLY A 327 -13.05 2.04 -5.09
N LYS A 328 -12.18 3.00 -5.41
CA LYS A 328 -11.45 3.04 -6.69
C LYS A 328 -10.19 3.89 -6.61
N GLU A 329 -9.18 3.49 -7.36
CA GLU A 329 -8.08 4.35 -7.71
C GLU A 329 -8.45 5.17 -8.95
N ARG A 330 -8.29 6.49 -8.86
CA ARG A 330 -8.83 7.41 -9.86
C ARG A 330 -7.78 7.79 -10.89
N THR A 331 -8.25 7.92 -12.12
CA THR A 331 -7.47 8.57 -13.17
C THR A 331 -7.38 10.07 -12.96
N THR A 332 -6.45 10.75 -13.65
CA THR A 332 -6.37 12.22 -13.66
C THR A 332 -7.71 12.89 -14.02
N GLN A 333 -8.45 12.32 -14.98
CA GLN A 333 -9.73 12.88 -15.43
C GLN A 333 -10.83 12.68 -14.38
N GLU A 334 -10.84 11.56 -13.67
CA GLU A 334 -11.79 11.31 -12.60
C GLU A 334 -11.52 12.19 -11.38
N TRP A 335 -10.26 12.35 -10.98
CA TRP A 335 -9.87 13.32 -9.95
C TRP A 335 -10.32 14.74 -10.33
N LYS A 336 -10.04 15.16 -11.57
CA LYS A 336 -10.48 16.46 -12.09
C LYS A 336 -12.00 16.62 -12.01
N LYS A 337 -12.76 15.62 -12.45
CA LYS A 337 -14.22 15.63 -12.40
C LYS A 337 -14.72 15.79 -10.96
N LEU A 338 -14.16 15.01 -10.03
CA LEU A 338 -14.50 15.05 -8.62
C LEU A 338 -14.26 16.45 -8.02
N PHE A 339 -13.13 17.09 -8.32
CA PHE A 339 -12.83 18.44 -7.82
C PHE A 339 -13.74 19.51 -8.43
N ILE A 340 -14.11 19.39 -9.71
CA ILE A 340 -15.07 20.30 -10.36
C ILE A 340 -16.45 20.16 -9.73
N GLU A 341 -16.94 18.93 -9.52
CA GLU A 341 -18.23 18.67 -8.87
C GLU A 341 -18.25 19.10 -7.41
N ALA A 342 -17.11 19.00 -6.72
CA ALA A 342 -16.89 19.57 -5.39
C ALA A 342 -16.75 21.10 -5.41
N ASN A 343 -16.88 21.80 -6.54
CA ASN A 343 -16.71 23.24 -6.67
C ASN A 343 -15.35 23.77 -6.15
N CYS A 344 -14.27 23.00 -6.32
CA CYS A 344 -12.93 23.46 -6.02
C CYS A 344 -12.39 24.34 -7.17
N GLN A 345 -11.70 25.43 -6.84
CA GLN A 345 -11.25 26.42 -7.82
C GLN A 345 -10.04 25.94 -8.63
N HIS A 346 -9.11 25.26 -7.97
CA HIS A 346 -7.85 24.84 -8.58
C HIS A 346 -7.34 23.56 -7.92
N TYR A 347 -6.58 22.77 -8.67
CA TYR A 347 -5.82 21.66 -8.13
C TYR A 347 -4.49 21.50 -8.86
N LYS A 348 -3.54 20.85 -8.18
CA LYS A 348 -2.23 20.50 -8.72
C LYS A 348 -1.89 19.07 -8.30
N ILE A 349 -1.58 18.22 -9.27
CA ILE A 349 -1.13 16.84 -9.05
C ILE A 349 0.39 16.81 -9.24
N SER A 350 1.10 16.25 -8.27
CA SER A 350 2.55 16.06 -8.29
C SER A 350 2.89 14.60 -7.97
N PRO A 351 3.88 13.99 -8.64
CA PRO A 351 4.35 12.66 -8.26
C PRO A 351 4.98 12.73 -6.86
N LEU A 352 4.79 11.68 -6.06
CA LEU A 352 5.40 11.57 -4.73
C LEU A 352 6.49 10.49 -4.70
N THR A 353 6.11 9.22 -4.70
CA THR A 353 7.04 8.08 -4.78
C THR A 353 6.32 6.84 -5.29
N GLY A 354 7.05 5.98 -6.00
CA GLY A 354 6.51 4.75 -6.55
C GLY A 354 5.22 4.99 -7.34
N TYR A 355 4.11 4.47 -6.82
CA TYR A 355 2.79 4.57 -7.43
C TYR A 355 1.90 5.69 -6.84
N MET A 356 2.35 6.42 -5.81
CA MET A 356 1.57 7.44 -5.10
C MET A 356 1.74 8.84 -5.69
N SER A 357 0.68 9.65 -5.59
CA SER A 357 0.68 11.06 -5.97
C SER A 357 0.31 11.95 -4.79
N LEU A 358 0.74 13.20 -4.87
CA LEU A 358 0.36 14.28 -3.96
C LEU A 358 -0.52 15.27 -4.74
N ILE A 359 -1.73 15.52 -4.25
CA ILE A 359 -2.69 16.41 -4.88
C ILE A 359 -3.00 17.57 -3.93
N GLU A 360 -2.71 18.78 -4.37
CA GLU A 360 -3.13 20.01 -3.69
C GLU A 360 -4.44 20.48 -4.31
N VAL A 361 -5.48 20.68 -3.49
CA VAL A 361 -6.79 21.16 -3.92
C VAL A 361 -7.13 22.44 -3.18
N TYR A 362 -7.60 23.44 -3.93
CA TYR A 362 -7.88 24.78 -3.43
C TYR A 362 -9.39 25.04 -3.52
N PRO A 363 -10.09 25.25 -2.38
CA PRO A 363 -11.51 25.57 -2.33
C PRO A 363 -11.89 26.86 -3.07
#